data_AF-A0A7C7CT98-F1
#
_entry.id   AF-A0A7C7CT98-F1
#
_cell.length_a   1.000
_cell.length_b   1.000
_cell.length_c   1.000
_cell.angle_alpha   90.00
_cell.angle_beta   90.00
_cell.angle_gamma   90.00
#
_symmetry.space_group_name_H-M   'P 1'
#
loop_
_entity.id
_entity.type
_entity.pdbx_description
1 polymer ?
#
loop_
_entity_poly.entity_id
_entity_poly.type
_entity_poly.pdbx_seq_one_letter_code
_entity_poly.pdbx_strand_id
1 'polypeptide(L)'
;MMVPILRVFGTASTAALFISKRKSLQTISNELPEMNYFPKMVIVFILSGIFSKANIELKVGELAPDFSLKDQDGIIHKLSDYRGKQVVIYFFPKAGTPG
;
A
#
# COMPACT_ATOMS: atom_id res chain seq x y z
N MET A 1 -33.16 29.09 -3.73
CA MET A 1 -31.69 28.97 -3.60
C MET A 1 -31.39 27.54 -3.14
N MET A 2 -30.79 26.71 -3.99
CA MET A 2 -30.72 25.25 -3.84
C MET A 2 -29.25 24.82 -3.92
N VAL A 3 -28.77 24.07 -2.92
CA VAL A 3 -27.39 23.54 -2.86
C VAL A 3 -27.43 22.05 -3.23
N PRO A 4 -26.69 21.59 -4.26
CA PRO A 4 -26.70 20.16 -4.60
C PRO A 4 -25.73 19.40 -3.68
N ILE A 5 -26.22 18.35 -3.03
CA ILE A 5 -25.40 17.37 -2.31
C ILE A 5 -24.81 16.43 -3.36
N LEU A 6 -23.48 16.46 -3.51
CA LEU A 6 -22.73 15.61 -4.43
C LEU A 6 -22.82 14.14 -3.98
N ARG A 7 -23.67 13.35 -4.64
CA ARG A 7 -23.82 11.92 -4.40
C ARG A 7 -22.78 11.17 -5.24
N VAL A 8 -21.64 10.82 -4.64
CA VAL A 8 -20.57 10.07 -5.29
C VAL A 8 -21.04 8.63 -5.53
N PHE A 9 -21.29 8.27 -6.78
CA PHE A 9 -21.52 6.89 -7.21
C PHE A 9 -20.19 6.14 -7.23
N GLY A 10 -19.89 5.39 -6.17
CA GLY A 10 -18.79 4.42 -6.18
C GLY A 10 -19.11 3.28 -7.15
N THR A 11 -18.21 2.98 -8.09
CA THR A 11 -18.33 1.84 -9.00
C THR A 11 -18.40 0.52 -8.20
N ALA A 12 -19.08 -0.49 -8.75
CA ALA A 12 -19.32 -1.77 -8.07
C ALA A 12 -18.03 -2.47 -7.57
N SER A 13 -16.89 -2.24 -8.22
CA SER A 13 -15.58 -2.75 -7.80
C SER A 13 -15.11 -2.15 -6.48
N THR A 14 -15.28 -0.83 -6.31
CA THR A 14 -14.95 -0.13 -5.06
C THR A 14 -15.90 -0.54 -3.94
N ALA A 15 -17.19 -0.72 -4.24
CA ALA A 15 -18.17 -1.21 -3.27
C ALA A 15 -17.84 -2.64 -2.80
N ALA A 16 -17.48 -3.55 -3.71
CA ALA A 16 -17.09 -4.91 -3.37
C ALA A 16 -15.82 -4.98 -2.52
N LEU A 17 -14.80 -4.16 -2.86
CA LEU A 17 -13.58 -4.05 -2.06
C LEU A 17 -13.89 -3.48 -0.66
N PHE A 18 -14.77 -2.48 -0.58
CA PHE A 18 -15.17 -1.88 0.70
C PHE A 18 -15.96 -2.86 1.57
N ILE A 19 -16.85 -3.65 0.97
CA ILE A 19 -17.64 -4.67 1.66
C ILE A 19 -16.74 -5.82 2.15
N SER A 20 -15.80 -6.28 1.32
CA SER A 20 -14.84 -7.32 1.69
C SER A 20 -13.91 -6.84 2.81
N LYS A 21 -13.42 -5.60 2.72
CA LYS A 21 -12.63 -4.96 3.78
C LYS A 21 -13.45 -4.87 5.08
N ARG A 22 -14.70 -4.39 5.02
CA ARG A 22 -15.58 -4.33 6.20
C ARG A 22 -15.82 -5.69 6.83
N LYS A 23 -16.04 -6.73 6.03
CA LYS A 23 -16.32 -8.09 6.54
C LYS A 23 -15.09 -8.66 7.27
N SER A 24 -13.89 -8.46 6.73
CA SER A 24 -12.65 -8.87 7.43
C SER A 24 -12.43 -8.10 8.74
N LEU A 25 -12.75 -6.80 8.77
CA LEU A 25 -12.61 -5.97 9.96
C LEU A 25 -13.60 -6.36 11.06
N GLN A 26 -14.80 -6.80 10.68
CA GLN A 26 -15.80 -7.31 11.62
C GLN A 26 -15.40 -8.68 12.19
N THR A 27 -14.82 -9.56 11.38
CA THR A 27 -14.27 -10.84 11.89
C THR A 27 -13.14 -10.59 12.89
N ILE A 28 -12.22 -9.67 12.58
CA ILE A 28 -11.11 -9.31 13.47
C ILE A 28 -11.60 -8.61 14.75
N SER A 29 -12.65 -7.77 14.68
CA SER A 29 -13.20 -7.14 15.88
C SER A 29 -13.86 -8.13 16.83
N ASN A 30 -14.39 -9.24 16.29
CA ASN A 30 -15.11 -10.26 17.05
C ASN A 30 -14.18 -11.34 17.64
N GLU A 31 -12.93 -11.45 17.17
CA GLU A 31 -11.91 -12.37 17.71
C GLU A 31 -11.00 -11.72 18.76
N LEU A 32 -11.05 -10.39 18.91
CA LEU A 32 -10.37 -9.71 20.02
C LEU A 32 -11.20 -9.92 21.28
N PRO A 33 -10.67 -10.60 22.33
CA PRO A 33 -11.42 -11.00 23.51
C PRO A 33 -12.18 -9.81 24.11
N GLU A 34 -13.26 -10.05 24.85
CA GLU A 34 -14.08 -9.05 25.54
C GLU A 34 -13.27 -8.20 26.54
N MET A 35 -12.41 -7.37 25.99
CA MET A 35 -11.43 -6.58 26.68
C MET A 35 -11.97 -5.15 26.66
N ASN A 36 -11.89 -4.49 27.81
CA ASN A 36 -12.35 -3.10 27.98
C ASN A 36 -11.84 -2.19 26.85
N TYR A 37 -12.59 -1.13 26.52
CA TYR A 37 -12.23 -0.23 25.41
C TYR A 37 -10.82 0.38 25.57
N PHE A 38 -10.39 0.58 26.81
CA PHE A 38 -9.07 1.13 27.15
C PHE A 38 -7.89 0.31 26.59
N PRO A 39 -7.72 -0.98 26.91
CA PRO A 39 -6.64 -1.78 26.33
C PRO A 39 -6.77 -1.98 24.81
N LYS A 40 -7.98 -1.95 24.22
CA LYS A 40 -8.14 -1.95 22.75
C LYS A 40 -7.56 -0.68 22.11
N MET A 41 -7.82 0.49 22.70
CA MET A 41 -7.26 1.76 22.21
C MET A 41 -5.74 1.82 22.35
N VAL A 42 -5.19 1.22 23.42
CA VAL A 42 -3.73 1.09 23.60
C VAL A 42 -3.13 0.19 22.52
N ILE A 43 -3.75 -0.96 22.23
CA ILE A 43 -3.29 -1.86 21.15
C ILE A 43 -3.37 -1.16 19.78
N VAL A 44 -4.44 -0.42 19.50
CA VAL A 44 -4.60 0.35 18.26
C VAL A 44 -3.57 1.47 18.16
N PHE A 45 -3.27 2.18 19.25
CA PHE A 45 -2.22 3.21 19.27
C PHE A 45 -0.82 2.62 19.09
N ILE A 46 -0.53 1.47 19.71
CA ILE A 46 0.75 0.76 19.54
C ILE A 46 0.89 0.24 18.10
N LEU A 47 -0.16 -0.36 17.52
CA LEU A 47 -0.17 -0.81 16.13
C LEU A 47 -0.06 0.36 15.12
N SER A 48 -0.69 1.50 15.42
CA SER A 48 -0.62 2.71 14.60
C SER A 48 0.77 3.36 14.63
N GLY A 49 1.43 3.38 15.81
CA GLY A 49 2.77 3.97 15.99
C GLY A 49 3.91 3.20 15.30
N ILE A 50 3.74 1.89 15.09
CA ILE A 50 4.74 1.05 14.39
C ILE A 50 4.80 1.38 12.89
N PHE A 51 3.78 2.02 12.30
CA PHE A 51 3.81 2.52 10.92
C PHE A 51 4.42 3.93 10.80
N SER A 52 5.30 4.31 11.73
CA SER A 52 6.16 5.48 11.56
C SER A 52 7.01 5.27 10.31
N LYS A 53 6.75 6.10 9.29
CA LYS A 53 7.42 6.18 7.99
C LYS A 53 8.92 5.92 8.12
N ALA A 54 9.34 4.68 7.81
CA ALA A 54 10.75 4.33 7.72
C ALA A 54 11.34 5.04 6.50
N ASN A 55 12.21 6.02 6.72
CA ASN A 55 13.11 6.49 5.67
C ASN A 55 14.19 5.41 5.54
N ILE A 56 13.98 4.46 4.64
CA ILE A 56 14.95 3.42 4.33
C ILE A 56 15.95 4.03 3.36
N GLU A 57 17.08 4.50 3.90
CA GLU A 57 18.24 4.88 3.11
C GLU A 57 19.02 3.62 2.73
N LEU A 58 19.20 3.38 1.43
CA LEU A 58 19.93 2.21 0.94
C LEU A 58 21.43 2.43 1.12
N LYS A 59 22.10 1.49 1.80
CA LYS A 59 23.57 1.53 1.96
C LYS A 59 24.26 0.64 0.93
N VAL A 60 25.49 1.00 0.59
CA VAL A 60 26.33 0.19 -0.31
C VAL A 60 26.56 -1.19 0.32
N GLY A 61 26.34 -2.25 -0.47
CA GLY A 61 26.47 -3.63 -0.03
C GLY A 61 25.20 -4.24 0.58
N GLU A 62 24.17 -3.44 0.85
CA GLU A 62 22.85 -3.98 1.21
C GLU A 62 22.18 -4.61 0.00
N LEU A 63 21.38 -5.64 0.27
CA LEU A 63 20.54 -6.24 -0.76
C LEU A 63 19.50 -5.21 -1.22
N ALA A 64 19.44 -4.98 -2.53
CA ALA A 64 18.41 -4.14 -3.12
C ALA A 64 17.01 -4.71 -2.80
N PRO A 65 16.04 -3.86 -2.39
CA PRO A 65 14.67 -4.29 -2.16
C PRO A 65 14.06 -4.91 -3.41
N ASP A 66 13.30 -5.99 -3.25
CA ASP A 66 12.57 -6.57 -4.38
C ASP A 66 11.45 -5.63 -4.85
N PHE A 67 11.31 -5.54 -6.17
CA PHE A 67 10.23 -4.81 -6.83
C PHE A 67 9.76 -5.57 -8.07
N SER A 68 8.56 -5.22 -8.51
CA SER A 68 7.92 -5.75 -9.70
C SER A 68 7.27 -4.59 -10.45
N LEU A 69 7.68 -4.36 -11.70
CA LEU A 69 7.18 -3.25 -12.52
C LEU A 69 6.70 -3.79 -13.86
N LYS A 70 5.70 -3.12 -14.44
CA LYS A 70 5.30 -3.36 -15.82
C LYS A 70 6.15 -2.50 -16.74
N ASP A 71 6.59 -3.07 -17.85
CA ASP A 71 7.20 -2.31 -18.95
C ASP A 71 6.13 -1.70 -19.86
N GLN A 72 6.59 -1.07 -20.96
CA GLN A 72 5.73 -0.43 -21.96
C GLN A 72 4.79 -1.41 -22.68
N ASP A 73 5.14 -2.68 -22.76
CA ASP A 73 4.36 -3.74 -23.40
C ASP A 73 3.44 -4.46 -22.40
N GLY A 74 3.47 -4.03 -21.11
CA GLY A 74 2.69 -4.59 -20.03
C GLY A 74 3.29 -5.86 -19.41
N ILE A 75 4.49 -6.26 -19.83
CA ILE A 75 5.20 -7.42 -19.28
C ILE A 75 5.70 -7.06 -17.89
N ILE A 76 5.50 -7.97 -16.94
CA ILE A 76 5.96 -7.80 -15.57
C ILE A 76 7.41 -8.25 -15.47
N HIS A 77 8.27 -7.33 -15.01
CA HIS A 77 9.66 -7.59 -14.67
C HIS A 77 9.84 -7.53 -13.16
N LYS A 78 10.46 -8.55 -12.57
CA LYS A 78 10.87 -8.58 -11.17
C LYS A 78 12.37 -8.43 -11.06
N LEU A 79 12.86 -7.81 -9.98
CA LEU A 79 14.29 -7.74 -9.73
C LEU A 79 14.96 -9.13 -9.65
N SER A 80 14.23 -10.13 -9.16
CA SER A 80 14.65 -11.53 -9.10
C SER A 80 14.96 -12.14 -10.47
N ASP A 81 14.37 -11.62 -11.56
CA ASP A 81 14.55 -12.18 -12.89
C ASP A 81 15.96 -11.89 -13.45
N TYR A 82 16.68 -10.96 -12.81
CA TYR A 82 18.01 -10.50 -13.21
C TYR A 82 19.13 -11.00 -12.29
N ARG A 83 18.89 -12.00 -11.44
CA ARG A 83 19.93 -12.56 -10.57
C ARG A 83 21.12 -13.08 -11.39
N GLY A 84 22.34 -12.83 -10.89
CA GLY A 84 23.58 -13.15 -11.59
C GLY A 84 24.00 -12.16 -12.67
N LYS A 85 23.21 -11.10 -12.92
CA LYS A 85 23.55 -10.00 -13.84
C LYS A 85 23.81 -8.72 -13.05
N GLN A 86 24.67 -7.85 -13.59
CA GLN A 86 24.77 -6.47 -13.10
C GLN A 86 23.59 -5.66 -13.65
N VAL A 87 22.90 -4.94 -12.77
CA VAL A 87 21.68 -4.18 -13.11
C VAL A 87 21.85 -2.75 -12.61
N VAL A 88 21.50 -1.78 -13.44
CA VAL A 88 21.44 -0.36 -13.08
C VAL A 88 19.97 0.07 -13.11
N ILE A 89 19.50 0.67 -12.01
CA ILE A 89 18.14 1.19 -11.89
C ILE A 89 18.22 2.71 -11.97
N TYR A 90 17.45 3.29 -12.89
CA TYR A 90 17.44 4.74 -13.12
C TYR A 90 16.02 5.28 -12.96
N PHE A 91 15.85 6.32 -12.13
CA PHE A 91 14.56 6.96 -11.88
C PHE A 91 14.45 8.26 -12.67
N PHE A 92 13.49 8.33 -13.59
CA PHE A 92 13.16 9.56 -14.33
C PHE A 92 11.88 10.18 -13.76
N PRO A 93 11.94 11.33 -13.05
CA PRO A 93 10.76 11.95 -12.44
C PRO A 93 9.70 12.39 -13.46
N LYS A 94 10.15 12.72 -14.67
CA LYS A 94 9.31 13.05 -15.83
C LYS A 94 9.88 12.33 -17.05
N ALA A 95 9.45 11.09 -17.25
CA ALA A 95 9.70 10.40 -18.50
C ALA A 95 8.79 10.99 -19.59
N GLY A 96 9.36 11.43 -20.71
CA GLY A 96 8.61 11.86 -21.90
C GLY A 96 8.43 13.37 -22.12
N THR A 97 9.11 14.24 -21.37
CA THR A 97 9.15 15.68 -21.69
C THR A 97 10.39 16.04 -22.51
N PRO A 98 10.29 16.84 -23.59
CA PRO A 98 11.45 17.52 -24.14
C PRO A 98 11.93 18.50 -23.06
N GLY A 99 13.19 18.37 -22.65
CA GLY A 99 13.77 19.12 -21.53
C GLY A 99 13.70 20.63 -21.68
#